data_AF-A0A1L5NQ64-F1
#
_entry.id   AF-A0A1L5NQ64-F1
#
_cell.length_a   1.000
_cell.length_b   1.000
_cell.length_c   1.000
_cell.angle_alpha   90.00
_cell.angle_beta   90.00
_cell.angle_gamma   90.00
#
_symmetry.space_group_name_H-M   'P 1'
#
loop_
_entity.id
_entity.type
_entity.pdbx_description
1 polymer ?
#
loop_
_entity_poly.entity_id
_entity_poly.type
_entity_poly.pdbx_seq_one_letter_code
_entity_poly.pdbx_strand_id
1 'polypeptide(L)'
;MTSFHTSFILGFHGCDEDTAVDLLNGKPFRQSSEDFDWLGSGAYFWEGDPGRALEWAIEKQNRGSYKKAAVVGAVIDLGNCLDLTVRENLDLLSDAYRSFEAARVKAGLALPVNKDVKGSKEGDKLLRYLDCAVIRHLHENIEDEVRKARDSGTSPLIQPFDTVRGLFVEGENVYPGGGFYQKTHTQIAVRSETRIIGVFRPRNLQSAEEPIGPS
;
A
#
# COMPACT_ATOMS: atom_id res chain seq x y z
N MET A 1 -16.43 -17.23 11.15
CA MET A 1 -17.21 -17.11 9.90
C MET A 1 -16.34 -17.63 8.76
N THR A 2 -16.81 -18.64 8.04
CA THR A 2 -16.09 -19.26 6.91
C THR A 2 -16.13 -18.35 5.70
N SER A 3 -14.98 -17.81 5.24
CA SER A 3 -14.91 -17.05 3.99
C SER A 3 -14.25 -17.91 2.91
N PHE A 4 -15.08 -18.58 2.10
CA PHE A 4 -14.66 -19.27 0.87
C PHE A 4 -14.98 -18.45 -0.38
N HIS A 5 -15.06 -17.13 -0.28
CA HIS A 5 -15.00 -16.27 -1.46
C HIS A 5 -13.60 -15.68 -1.53
N THR A 6 -12.77 -16.26 -2.40
CA THR A 6 -11.47 -15.70 -2.73
C THR A 6 -11.68 -14.31 -3.29
N SER A 7 -11.23 -13.29 -2.56
CA SER A 7 -11.34 -11.90 -2.96
C SER A 7 -10.12 -11.56 -3.79
N PHE A 8 -10.13 -12.00 -5.05
CA PHE A 8 -9.11 -11.60 -6.01
C PHE A 8 -9.38 -10.16 -6.46
N ILE A 9 -8.36 -9.32 -6.33
CA ILE A 9 -8.35 -7.98 -6.88
C ILE A 9 -7.27 -7.88 -7.96
N LEU A 10 -7.40 -6.87 -8.82
CA LEU A 10 -6.36 -6.50 -9.75
C LEU A 10 -5.57 -5.33 -9.16
N GLY A 11 -4.30 -5.57 -8.86
CA GLY A 11 -3.35 -4.54 -8.45
C GLY A 11 -2.45 -4.16 -9.61
N PHE A 12 -2.04 -2.90 -9.68
CA PHE A 12 -1.10 -2.40 -10.68
C PHE A 12 0.13 -1.81 -10.01
N HIS A 13 1.31 -2.14 -10.52
CA HIS A 13 2.59 -1.71 -9.98
C HIS A 13 3.35 -0.90 -11.03
N GLY A 14 3.49 0.40 -10.78
CA GLY A 14 4.34 1.28 -11.56
C GLY A 14 5.81 1.03 -11.26
N CYS A 15 6.64 0.81 -12.27
CA CYS A 15 8.06 0.48 -12.14
C CYS A 15 8.86 0.91 -13.37
N ASP A 16 10.15 0.59 -13.40
CA ASP A 16 10.99 0.72 -14.60
C ASP A 16 10.76 -0.45 -15.57
N GLU A 17 10.98 -0.25 -16.87
CA GLU A 17 10.78 -1.28 -17.91
C GLU A 17 11.60 -2.56 -17.65
N ASP A 18 12.85 -2.43 -17.20
CA ASP A 18 13.68 -3.60 -16.88
C ASP A 18 13.06 -4.41 -15.72
N THR A 19 12.49 -3.72 -14.73
CA THR A 19 11.77 -4.35 -13.61
C THR A 19 10.48 -5.01 -14.08
N ALA A 20 9.72 -4.36 -14.97
CA ALA A 20 8.50 -4.94 -15.54
C ALA A 20 8.78 -6.25 -16.28
N VAL A 21 9.85 -6.31 -17.08
CA VAL A 21 10.29 -7.53 -17.78
C VAL A 21 10.63 -8.64 -16.78
N ASP A 22 11.39 -8.32 -15.74
CA ASP A 22 11.75 -9.26 -14.68
C ASP A 22 10.53 -9.85 -13.97
N LEU A 23 9.58 -9.01 -13.56
CA LEU A 23 8.35 -9.42 -12.88
C LEU A 23 7.47 -10.30 -13.78
N LEU A 24 7.35 -9.95 -15.07
CA LEU A 24 6.60 -10.74 -16.05
C LEU A 24 7.24 -12.10 -16.34
N ASN A 25 8.55 -12.23 -16.13
CA ASN A 25 9.29 -13.49 -16.23
C ASN A 25 9.28 -14.30 -14.91
N GLY A 26 8.50 -13.86 -13.90
CA GLY A 26 8.31 -14.58 -12.66
C GLY A 26 9.33 -14.26 -11.56
N LYS A 27 10.10 -13.17 -11.68
CA LYS A 27 10.86 -12.68 -10.51
C LYS A 27 9.90 -12.15 -9.43
N PRO A 28 10.27 -12.31 -8.14
CA PRO A 28 9.49 -11.80 -7.03
C PRO A 28 9.41 -10.27 -7.05
N PHE A 29 8.31 -9.71 -6.52
CA PHE A 29 8.24 -8.29 -6.22
C PHE A 29 9.19 -7.95 -5.08
N ARG A 30 9.92 -6.84 -5.21
CA ARG A 30 10.71 -6.29 -4.10
C ARG A 30 9.75 -5.88 -2.98
N GLN A 31 9.98 -6.41 -1.80
CA GLN A 31 9.32 -5.98 -0.57
C GLN A 31 9.96 -4.65 -0.12
N SER A 32 9.14 -3.61 -0.02
CA SER A 32 9.57 -2.34 0.56
C SER A 32 9.53 -2.42 2.08
N SER A 33 10.48 -1.75 2.72
CA SER A 33 10.61 -1.68 4.18
C SER A 33 11.08 -0.29 4.60
N GLU A 34 10.75 0.74 3.82
CA GLU A 34 11.14 2.11 4.10
C GLU A 34 10.33 2.67 5.26
N ASP A 35 10.92 3.53 6.07
CA ASP A 35 10.28 4.01 7.30
C ASP A 35 9.05 4.91 7.07
N PHE A 36 8.81 5.31 5.83
CA PHE A 36 7.71 6.19 5.41
C PHE A 36 6.69 5.50 4.50
N ASP A 37 6.81 4.18 4.30
CA ASP A 37 5.88 3.39 3.52
C ASP A 37 4.49 3.42 4.16
N TRP A 38 3.50 3.97 3.46
CA TRP A 38 2.22 4.34 4.07
C TRP A 38 1.49 3.19 4.77
N LEU A 39 1.36 2.07 4.09
CA LEU A 39 0.65 0.88 4.57
C LEU A 39 1.60 -0.13 5.25
N GLY A 40 2.77 0.33 5.70
CA GLY A 40 3.82 -0.51 6.28
C GLY A 40 4.64 -1.27 5.23
N SER A 41 5.42 -2.25 5.66
CA SER A 41 6.27 -3.03 4.75
C SER A 41 5.43 -3.90 3.80
N GLY A 42 5.81 -3.95 2.52
CA GLY A 42 5.08 -4.74 1.52
C GLY A 42 5.50 -4.45 0.08
N ALA A 43 4.97 -5.24 -0.86
CA ALA A 43 4.93 -4.90 -2.28
C ALA A 43 3.68 -4.05 -2.57
N TYR A 44 3.85 -2.90 -3.21
CA TYR A 44 2.81 -1.87 -3.32
C TYR A 44 2.08 -1.89 -4.66
N PHE A 45 0.76 -1.77 -4.61
CA PHE A 45 -0.11 -1.77 -5.79
C PHE A 45 -1.21 -0.72 -5.70
N TRP A 46 -1.54 -0.11 -6.83
CA TRP A 46 -2.79 0.62 -7.02
C TRP A 46 -3.89 -0.37 -7.38
N GLU A 47 -4.97 -0.41 -6.62
CA GLU A 47 -6.08 -1.32 -6.88
C GLU A 47 -6.96 -0.78 -8.01
N GLY A 48 -7.12 -1.56 -9.07
CA GLY A 48 -8.03 -1.24 -10.17
C GLY A 48 -7.60 -0.05 -11.04
N ASP A 49 -6.45 0.58 -10.76
CA ASP A 49 -6.04 1.83 -11.38
C ASP A 49 -4.65 1.75 -12.05
N PRO A 50 -4.57 1.20 -13.27
CA PRO A 50 -3.32 1.17 -14.04
C PRO A 50 -2.85 2.57 -14.45
N GLY A 51 -3.76 3.55 -14.56
CA GLY A 51 -3.44 4.93 -14.93
C GLY A 51 -2.64 5.62 -13.84
N ARG A 52 -3.11 5.57 -12.59
CA ARG A 52 -2.41 6.14 -11.44
C ARG A 52 -1.05 5.47 -11.20
N ALA A 53 -0.96 4.15 -11.41
CA ALA A 53 0.32 3.44 -11.37
C ALA A 53 1.30 3.95 -12.44
N LEU A 54 0.82 4.20 -13.66
CA LEU A 54 1.63 4.74 -14.76
C LEU A 54 2.08 6.19 -14.49
N GLU A 55 1.17 7.04 -14.01
CA GLU A 55 1.49 8.43 -13.63
C GLU A 55 2.64 8.46 -12.62
N TRP A 56 2.58 7.64 -11.58
CA TRP A 56 3.64 7.54 -10.59
C TRP A 56 4.98 7.10 -11.21
N ALA A 57 4.95 6.12 -12.12
CA ALA A 57 6.16 5.64 -12.80
C ALA A 57 6.76 6.72 -13.71
N ILE A 58 5.93 7.50 -14.40
CA ILE A 58 6.35 8.65 -15.21
C ILE A 58 6.96 9.73 -14.32
N GLU A 59 6.37 10.04 -13.17
CA GLU A 59 6.96 10.99 -12.21
C GLU A 59 8.36 10.53 -11.74
N LYS A 60 8.55 9.23 -11.51
CA LYS A 60 9.87 8.66 -11.19
C LYS A 60 10.85 8.73 -12.35
N GLN A 61 10.40 8.50 -13.57
CA GLN A 61 11.21 8.67 -14.79
C GLN A 61 11.67 10.13 -14.93
N ASN A 62 10.76 11.09 -14.78
CA ASN A 62 11.06 12.52 -14.90
C ASN A 62 12.05 13.00 -13.83
N ARG A 63 12.10 12.34 -12.68
CA ARG A 63 13.09 12.57 -11.61
C ARG A 63 14.41 11.82 -11.81
N GLY A 64 14.55 11.06 -12.91
CA GLY A 64 15.72 10.24 -13.21
C GLY A 64 15.86 8.97 -12.36
N SER A 65 14.83 8.60 -11.58
CA SER A 65 14.83 7.36 -10.80
C SER A 65 14.59 6.14 -11.68
N TYR A 66 13.81 6.30 -12.76
CA TYR A 66 13.57 5.29 -13.79
C TYR A 66 14.10 5.77 -15.14
N LYS A 67 14.59 4.83 -15.94
CA LYS A 67 14.97 5.06 -17.33
C LYS A 67 13.74 5.13 -18.21
N LYS A 68 12.79 4.21 -18.00
CA LYS A 68 11.54 4.13 -18.76
C LYS A 68 10.42 3.58 -17.90
N ALA A 69 9.39 4.40 -17.71
CA ALA A 69 8.20 4.07 -16.95
C ALA A 69 7.44 2.90 -17.58
N ALA A 70 7.03 1.96 -16.75
CA ALA A 70 6.23 0.81 -17.13
C ALA A 70 5.24 0.46 -16.01
N VAL A 71 4.23 -0.34 -16.33
CA VAL A 71 3.27 -0.88 -15.37
C VAL A 71 3.10 -2.37 -15.60
N VAL A 72 3.09 -3.15 -14.53
CA VAL A 72 2.63 -4.54 -14.53
C VAL A 72 1.33 -4.65 -13.75
N GLY A 73 0.45 -5.55 -14.17
CA GLY A 73 -0.73 -5.95 -13.41
C GLY A 73 -0.42 -7.21 -12.60
N ALA A 74 -1.10 -7.36 -11.46
CA ALA A 74 -1.03 -8.51 -10.59
C ALA A 74 -2.44 -8.95 -10.19
N VAL A 75 -2.68 -10.26 -10.18
CA VAL A 75 -3.86 -10.86 -9.55
C VAL A 75 -3.49 -11.14 -8.10
N ILE A 76 -4.16 -10.46 -7.17
CA ILE A 76 -3.83 -10.50 -5.74
C ILE A 76 -4.99 -11.12 -4.98
N ASP A 77 -4.71 -12.19 -4.22
CA ASP A 77 -5.60 -12.69 -3.17
C ASP A 77 -5.39 -11.86 -1.91
N LEU A 78 -6.41 -11.14 -1.46
CA LEU A 78 -6.27 -10.30 -0.26
C LEU A 78 -5.99 -11.11 1.03
N GLY A 79 -6.36 -12.39 1.08
CA GLY A 79 -6.17 -13.23 2.27
C GLY A 79 -6.79 -12.62 3.53
N ASN A 80 -6.09 -12.71 4.66
CA ASN A 80 -6.43 -11.95 5.87
C ASN A 80 -5.97 -10.48 5.69
N CYS A 81 -6.88 -9.60 5.27
CA CYS A 81 -6.57 -8.21 4.92
C CYS A 81 -6.87 -7.24 6.06
N LEU A 82 -5.88 -6.40 6.41
CA LEU A 82 -6.11 -5.19 7.19
C LEU A 82 -6.64 -4.09 6.25
N ASP A 83 -7.94 -4.12 6.00
CA ASP A 83 -8.66 -3.11 5.22
C ASP A 83 -9.01 -1.91 6.10
N LEU A 84 -8.31 -0.78 5.91
CA LEU A 84 -8.47 0.45 6.67
C LEU A 84 -9.69 1.28 6.26
N THR A 85 -10.59 0.72 5.47
CA THR A 85 -11.96 1.26 5.26
C THR A 85 -12.99 0.56 6.16
N VAL A 86 -12.61 -0.53 6.82
CA VAL A 86 -13.44 -1.33 7.73
C VAL A 86 -13.27 -0.84 9.17
N ARG A 87 -14.39 -0.63 9.88
CA ARG A 87 -14.41 -0.05 11.24
C ARG A 87 -13.58 -0.86 12.23
N GLU A 88 -13.75 -2.18 12.23
CA GLU A 88 -13.07 -3.08 13.17
C GLU A 88 -11.55 -3.05 12.98
N ASN A 89 -11.09 -2.90 11.74
CA ASN A 89 -9.66 -2.76 11.43
C ASN A 89 -9.11 -1.39 11.84
N LEU A 90 -9.92 -0.34 11.75
CA LEU A 90 -9.57 0.99 12.26
C LEU A 90 -9.46 1.00 13.79
N ASP A 91 -10.30 0.24 14.49
CA ASP A 91 -10.20 0.07 15.95
C ASP A 91 -8.87 -0.62 16.33
N LEU A 92 -8.48 -1.68 15.61
CA LEU A 92 -7.16 -2.33 15.79
C LEU A 92 -6.00 -1.35 15.58
N LEU A 93 -6.06 -0.52 14.54
CA LEU A 93 -5.02 0.47 14.24
C LEU A 93 -4.95 1.55 15.33
N SER A 94 -6.09 1.99 15.85
CA SER A 94 -6.18 2.98 16.94
C SER A 94 -5.56 2.45 18.24
N ASP A 95 -5.84 1.20 18.59
CA ASP A 95 -5.24 0.57 19.76
C ASP A 95 -3.74 0.33 19.58
N ALA A 96 -3.30 -0.02 18.36
CA ALA A 96 -1.87 -0.09 18.03
C ALA A 96 -1.18 1.27 18.19
N TYR A 97 -1.79 2.37 17.75
CA TYR A 97 -1.25 3.72 17.95
C TYR A 97 -1.08 4.05 19.44
N ARG A 98 -2.10 3.78 20.27
CA ARG A 98 -2.03 4.03 21.73
C ARG A 98 -0.91 3.22 22.39
N SER A 99 -0.79 1.95 22.03
CA SER A 99 0.29 1.06 22.51
C SER A 99 1.67 1.56 22.07
N PHE A 100 1.80 1.98 20.80
CA PHE A 100 3.03 2.52 20.24
C PHE A 100 3.44 3.83 20.95
N GLU A 101 2.49 4.75 21.14
CA GLU A 101 2.71 6.01 21.86
C GLU A 101 3.18 5.76 23.29
N ALA A 102 2.51 4.88 24.03
CA ALA A 102 2.90 4.52 25.39
C ALA A 102 4.32 3.93 25.45
N ALA A 103 4.69 3.08 24.50
CA ALA A 103 6.03 2.51 24.40
C ALA A 103 7.09 3.59 24.12
N ARG A 104 6.80 4.53 23.20
CA ARG A 104 7.70 5.65 22.86
C ARG A 104 7.91 6.59 24.04
N VAL A 105 6.83 6.95 24.76
CA VAL A 105 6.88 7.77 25.98
C VAL A 105 7.74 7.09 27.04
N LYS A 106 7.51 5.80 27.30
CA LYS A 106 8.31 5.04 28.28
C LYS A 106 9.80 4.98 27.90
N ALA A 107 10.11 4.96 26.61
CA ALA A 107 11.47 4.95 26.09
C ALA A 107 12.10 6.37 25.98
N GLY A 108 11.36 7.45 26.28
CA GLY A 108 11.84 8.82 26.10
C GLY A 108 12.05 9.22 24.64
N LEU A 109 11.32 8.58 23.71
CA LEU A 109 11.43 8.82 22.27
C LEU A 109 10.23 9.64 21.76
N ALA A 110 10.48 10.59 20.86
CA ALA A 110 9.42 11.35 20.21
C ALA A 110 8.61 10.49 19.23
N LEU A 111 7.35 10.82 18.97
CA LEU A 111 6.58 10.18 17.89
C LEU A 111 7.13 10.58 16.51
N PRO A 112 7.18 9.65 15.54
CA PRO A 112 7.37 10.00 14.14
C PRO A 112 6.23 10.90 13.64
N VAL A 113 6.46 11.64 12.56
CA VAL A 113 5.49 12.58 12.00
C VAL A 113 5.43 12.41 10.49
N ASN A 114 4.22 12.34 9.94
CA ASN A 114 3.99 12.32 8.49
C ASN A 114 4.34 13.68 7.87
N LYS A 115 5.02 13.67 6.73
CA LYS A 115 5.59 14.87 6.10
C LYS A 115 5.21 14.96 4.62
N ASP A 116 5.06 16.19 4.14
CA ASP A 116 4.97 16.48 2.72
C ASP A 116 6.32 16.28 2.03
N VAL A 117 6.30 15.99 0.74
CA VAL A 117 7.49 15.99 -0.11
C VAL A 117 7.61 17.36 -0.74
N LYS A 118 8.84 17.87 -0.86
CA LYS A 118 9.06 19.15 -1.54
C LYS A 118 8.49 19.11 -2.97
N GLY A 119 7.58 20.03 -3.27
CA GLY A 119 6.91 20.12 -4.57
C GLY A 119 5.64 19.26 -4.72
N SER A 120 5.20 18.55 -3.68
CA SER A 120 3.82 18.04 -3.60
C SER A 120 2.87 19.12 -3.09
N LYS A 121 1.57 18.87 -3.22
CA LYS A 121 0.55 19.65 -2.52
C LYS A 121 0.80 19.56 -1.01
N GLU A 122 0.62 20.68 -0.32
CA GLU A 122 0.67 20.71 1.14
C GLU A 122 -0.51 19.91 1.73
N GLY A 123 -0.20 19.03 2.69
CA GLY A 123 -1.19 18.21 3.38
C GLY A 123 -1.39 16.80 2.84
N ASP A 124 -0.92 16.46 1.64
CA ASP A 124 -0.96 15.09 1.09
C ASP A 124 -0.11 14.12 1.91
N LYS A 125 0.94 14.64 2.57
CA LYS A 125 1.85 13.94 3.49
C LYS A 125 2.41 12.65 2.90
N LEU A 126 3.01 12.71 1.72
CA LEU A 126 3.48 11.52 1.00
C LEU A 126 4.58 10.71 1.74
N LEU A 127 5.25 11.28 2.76
CA LEU A 127 6.15 10.54 3.65
C LEU A 127 5.45 10.18 4.95
N ARG A 128 4.97 8.94 5.06
CA ARG A 128 3.99 8.50 6.06
C ARG A 128 4.63 7.82 7.27
N TYR A 129 5.63 8.47 7.88
CA TYR A 129 6.44 7.89 8.96
C TYR A 129 5.64 7.40 10.17
N LEU A 130 4.63 8.16 10.62
CA LEU A 130 3.81 7.76 11.76
C LEU A 130 2.92 6.58 11.38
N ASP A 131 2.24 6.68 10.23
CA ASP A 131 1.32 5.63 9.76
C ASP A 131 2.07 4.30 9.57
N CYS A 132 3.24 4.36 8.93
CA CYS A 132 4.14 3.22 8.74
C CYS A 132 4.55 2.58 10.08
N ALA A 133 4.95 3.40 11.05
CA ALA A 133 5.40 2.91 12.35
C ALA A 133 4.26 2.26 13.15
N VAL A 134 3.06 2.83 13.10
CA VAL A 134 1.87 2.28 13.77
C VAL A 134 1.47 0.93 13.16
N ILE A 135 1.44 0.82 11.83
CA ILE A 135 1.12 -0.44 11.14
C ILE A 135 2.18 -1.51 11.42
N ARG A 136 3.47 -1.14 11.43
CA ARG A 136 4.54 -2.07 11.82
C ARG A 136 4.39 -2.54 13.26
N HIS A 137 4.12 -1.63 14.20
CA HIS A 137 3.87 -1.96 15.61
C HIS A 137 2.67 -2.90 15.77
N LEU A 138 1.58 -2.69 15.01
CA LEU A 138 0.44 -3.60 15.00
C LEU A 138 0.85 -5.02 14.55
N HIS A 139 1.57 -5.12 13.44
CA HIS A 139 2.05 -6.42 12.94
C HIS A 139 2.98 -7.12 13.93
N GLU A 140 3.94 -6.39 14.50
CA GLU A 140 4.86 -6.93 15.52
C GLU A 140 4.10 -7.49 16.72
N ASN A 141 3.11 -6.76 17.26
CA ASN A 141 2.28 -7.25 18.37
C ASN A 141 1.50 -8.52 18.00
N ILE A 142 0.92 -8.59 16.80
CA ILE A 142 0.21 -9.79 16.34
C ILE A 142 1.17 -10.96 16.20
N GLU A 143 2.34 -10.76 15.60
CA GLU A 143 3.36 -11.79 15.42
C GLU A 143 3.89 -12.30 16.77
N ASP A 144 4.04 -11.42 17.76
CA ASP A 144 4.40 -11.77 19.14
C ASP A 144 3.33 -12.66 19.80
N GLU A 145 2.06 -12.31 19.67
CA GLU A 145 0.95 -13.10 20.20
C GLU A 145 0.83 -14.47 19.52
N VAL A 146 1.07 -14.54 18.20
CA VAL A 146 1.13 -15.81 17.46
C VAL A 146 2.24 -16.71 18.01
N ARG A 147 3.44 -16.16 18.28
CA ARG A 147 4.54 -16.92 18.87
C ARG A 147 4.19 -17.43 20.27
N LYS A 148 3.63 -16.57 21.14
CA LYS A 148 3.19 -16.99 22.50
C LYS A 148 2.09 -18.06 22.45
N ALA A 149 1.14 -17.92 21.53
CA ALA A 149 0.07 -18.90 21.35
C ALA A 149 0.64 -20.27 20.95
N ARG A 150 1.57 -20.28 19.99
CA ARG A 150 2.28 -21.50 19.58
C ARG A 150 3.03 -22.16 20.74
N ASP A 151 3.79 -21.38 21.52
CA ASP A 151 4.58 -21.88 22.64
C ASP A 151 3.71 -22.44 23.78
N SER A 152 2.49 -21.90 23.94
CA SER A 152 1.50 -22.36 24.92
C SER A 152 0.53 -23.43 24.39
N GLY A 153 0.67 -23.86 23.14
CA GLY A 153 -0.24 -24.83 22.50
C GLY A 153 -1.67 -24.29 22.31
N THR A 154 -1.85 -22.97 22.28
CA THR A 154 -3.12 -22.28 22.07
C THR A 154 -3.21 -21.69 20.65
N SER A 155 -4.36 -21.15 20.28
CA SER A 155 -4.55 -20.45 19.00
C SER A 155 -4.55 -18.94 19.22
N PRO A 156 -3.88 -18.15 18.36
CA PRO A 156 -3.90 -16.71 18.48
C PRO A 156 -5.27 -16.14 18.10
N LEU A 157 -5.66 -15.05 18.76
CA LEU A 157 -6.94 -14.37 18.52
C LEU A 157 -7.00 -13.74 17.13
N ILE A 158 -5.88 -13.18 16.67
CA ILE A 158 -5.73 -12.53 15.37
C ILE A 158 -4.60 -13.22 14.63
N GLN A 159 -4.85 -13.57 13.36
CA GLN A 159 -3.82 -14.11 12.47
C GLN A 159 -3.00 -12.96 11.87
N PRO A 160 -1.72 -13.18 11.50
CA PRO A 160 -0.96 -12.18 10.75
C PRO A 160 -1.71 -11.74 9.49
N PHE A 161 -1.66 -10.44 9.18
CA PHE A 161 -2.26 -9.93 7.97
C PHE A 161 -1.39 -10.24 6.75
N ASP A 162 -2.04 -10.69 5.69
CA ASP A 162 -1.45 -10.99 4.39
C ASP A 162 -1.26 -9.74 3.53
N THR A 163 -2.21 -8.80 3.66
CA THR A 163 -2.26 -7.54 2.93
C THR A 163 -2.77 -6.42 3.82
N VAL A 164 -2.37 -5.19 3.50
CA VAL A 164 -2.93 -3.96 4.08
C VAL A 164 -3.51 -3.15 2.94
N ARG A 165 -4.74 -2.65 3.09
CA ARG A 165 -5.47 -1.89 2.07
C ARG A 165 -5.97 -0.58 2.65
N GLY A 166 -5.83 0.50 1.90
CA GLY A 166 -6.30 1.82 2.35
C GLY A 166 -6.69 2.74 1.20
N LEU A 167 -7.65 3.63 1.47
CA LEU A 167 -8.03 4.72 0.56
C LEU A 167 -7.13 5.93 0.80
N PHE A 168 -6.30 6.29 -0.17
CA PHE A 168 -5.45 7.46 -0.11
C PHE A 168 -6.15 8.64 -0.75
N VAL A 169 -6.41 9.69 0.03
CA VAL A 169 -6.95 10.96 -0.47
C VAL A 169 -5.77 11.86 -0.85
N GLU A 170 -5.68 12.21 -2.13
CA GLU A 170 -4.54 12.95 -2.69
C GLU A 170 -4.98 13.95 -3.75
N GLY A 171 -4.25 15.06 -3.83
CA GLY A 171 -4.39 16.04 -4.90
C GLY A 171 -5.41 17.11 -4.59
N GLU A 172 -5.85 17.83 -5.62
CA GLU A 172 -6.83 18.91 -5.48
C GLU A 172 -8.28 18.41 -5.53
N ASN A 173 -9.19 19.18 -4.94
CA ASN A 173 -10.62 18.94 -5.12
C ASN A 173 -10.94 18.99 -6.62
N VAL A 174 -11.77 18.08 -7.09
CA VAL A 174 -12.20 18.04 -8.50
C VAL A 174 -13.03 19.29 -8.87
N TYR A 175 -13.67 19.90 -7.87
CA TYR A 175 -14.41 21.16 -7.98
C TYR A 175 -14.42 21.90 -6.62
N PRO A 176 -14.60 23.24 -6.60
CA PRO A 176 -14.57 24.03 -5.36
C PRO A 176 -15.54 23.52 -4.28
N GLY A 177 -15.01 23.23 -3.08
CA GLY A 177 -15.79 22.76 -1.92
C GLY A 177 -16.21 21.28 -1.97
N GLY A 178 -15.83 20.52 -3.00
CA GLY A 178 -16.19 19.11 -3.16
C GLY A 178 -15.41 18.15 -2.27
N GLY A 179 -15.96 16.97 -1.96
CA GLY A 179 -15.29 15.92 -1.18
C GLY A 179 -14.42 14.95 -2.00
N PHE A 180 -14.33 15.12 -3.31
CA PHE A 180 -13.59 14.25 -4.21
C PHE A 180 -12.30 14.91 -4.66
N TYR A 181 -11.21 14.15 -4.66
CA TYR A 181 -9.87 14.65 -5.00
C TYR A 181 -9.30 13.90 -6.20
N GLN A 182 -8.64 14.65 -7.09
CA GLN A 182 -8.23 14.20 -8.42
C GLN A 182 -7.36 12.94 -8.43
N LYS A 183 -6.55 12.71 -7.38
CA LYS A 183 -5.61 11.58 -7.28
C LYS A 183 -6.02 10.57 -6.22
N THR A 184 -7.27 10.63 -5.73
CA THR A 184 -7.77 9.65 -4.75
C THR A 184 -7.71 8.25 -5.33
N HIS A 185 -7.09 7.31 -4.62
CA HIS A 185 -6.94 5.93 -5.08
C HIS A 185 -6.94 4.96 -3.90
N THR A 186 -7.22 3.69 -4.18
CA THR A 186 -7.00 2.61 -3.20
C THR A 186 -5.62 2.01 -3.43
N GLN A 187 -4.85 1.88 -2.36
CA GLN A 187 -3.51 1.29 -2.39
C GLN A 187 -3.50 0.03 -1.54
N ILE A 188 -2.70 -0.94 -1.95
CA ILE A 188 -2.51 -2.21 -1.25
C ILE A 188 -1.01 -2.45 -1.05
N ALA A 189 -0.62 -2.77 0.18
CA ALA A 189 0.68 -3.37 0.49
C ALA A 189 0.49 -4.87 0.70
N VAL A 190 1.07 -5.68 -0.19
CA VAL A 190 1.07 -7.14 -0.10
C VAL A 190 2.30 -7.60 0.67
N ARG A 191 2.08 -8.18 1.86
CA ARG A 191 3.17 -8.62 2.76
C ARG A 191 3.67 -10.01 2.42
N SER A 192 2.76 -10.89 1.99
CA SER A 192 3.09 -12.28 1.62
C SER A 192 3.09 -12.44 0.10
N GLU A 193 4.23 -12.79 -0.47
CA GLU A 193 4.36 -12.99 -1.92
C GLU A 193 3.42 -14.08 -2.46
N THR A 194 3.09 -15.09 -1.64
CA THR A 194 2.15 -16.15 -2.01
C THR A 194 0.74 -15.66 -2.32
N ARG A 195 0.43 -14.41 -1.99
CA ARG A 195 -0.84 -13.74 -2.31
C ARG A 195 -0.86 -13.11 -3.69
N ILE A 196 0.29 -13.02 -4.35
CA ILE A 196 0.39 -12.61 -5.74
C ILE A 196 0.28 -13.88 -6.59
N ILE A 197 -0.90 -14.10 -7.15
CA ILE A 197 -1.25 -15.34 -7.85
C ILE A 197 -0.73 -15.36 -9.27
N GLY A 198 -0.59 -14.19 -9.89
CA GLY A 198 -0.07 -14.05 -11.22
C GLY A 198 0.24 -12.61 -11.57
N VAL A 199 1.17 -12.44 -12.51
CA VAL A 199 1.59 -11.15 -13.04
C VAL A 199 1.28 -11.12 -14.53
N PHE A 200 0.78 -9.99 -15.03
CA PHE A 200 0.40 -9.85 -16.43
C PHE A 200 0.75 -8.46 -16.97
N ARG A 201 0.88 -8.37 -18.28
CA ARG A 201 1.02 -7.09 -18.97
C ARG A 201 -0.38 -6.51 -19.22
N PRO A 202 -0.74 -5.34 -18.66
CA PRO A 202 -2.02 -4.71 -18.93
C PRO A 202 -2.16 -4.39 -20.42
N ARG A 203 -3.33 -4.63 -21.00
CA ARG A 203 -3.63 -4.23 -22.39
C ARG A 203 -4.27 -2.84 -22.34
N ASN A 204 -3.85 -1.92 -23.23
CA ASN A 204 -4.40 -0.56 -23.37
C ASN A 204 -4.02 0.44 -22.26
N LEU A 205 -2.79 0.39 -21.76
CA LEU A 205 -2.22 1.53 -21.02
C LEU A 205 -2.04 2.69 -22.01
N GLN A 206 -2.96 3.66 -22.00
CA GLN A 206 -2.76 4.91 -22.72
C GLN A 206 -1.80 5.77 -21.90
N SER A 207 -0.70 6.22 -22.51
CA SER A 207 0.03 7.38 -21.99
C SER A 207 -0.90 8.58 -22.04
N ALA A 208 -0.92 9.41 -21.00
CA ALA A 208 -1.77 10.60 -20.88
C ALA A 208 -1.48 11.71 -21.93
N GLU A 209 -0.83 11.38 -23.05
CA GLU A 209 -0.39 12.30 -24.10
C GLU A 209 -1.20 12.22 -25.40
N GLU A 210 -2.15 11.31 -25.57
CA GLU A 210 -3.06 11.38 -26.72
C GLU A 210 -4.32 12.16 -26.35
N PRO A 211 -4.48 13.42 -26.82
CA PRO A 211 -5.74 14.12 -26.65
C PRO A 211 -6.82 13.31 -27.39
N ILE A 212 -7.94 13.10 -26.70
CA ILE A 212 -9.16 12.57 -27.32
C ILE A 212 -9.48 13.51 -28.49
N GLY A 213 -9.18 13.05 -29.71
CA GLY A 213 -9.55 13.75 -30.92
C GLY A 213 -11.07 13.97 -30.91
N PRO A 214 -11.57 15.12 -31.41
CA PRO A 214 -12.99 15.41 -31.35
C PRO A 214 -13.76 14.33 -32.11
N SER A 215 -14.65 13.66 -31.38
CA SER A 215 -15.71 12.80 -31.92
C SER A 215 -16.74 13.62 -32.70
#